data_AF-A0A935AI43-F1
#
_entry.id   AF-A0A935AI43-F1
#
_cell.length_a   1.000
_cell.length_b   1.000
_cell.length_c   1.000
_cell.angle_alpha   90.00
_cell.angle_beta   90.00
_cell.angle_gamma   90.00
#
_symmetry.space_group_name_H-M   'P 1'
#
loop_
_entity.id
_entity.type
_entity.pdbx_description
1 polymer ?
#
loop_
_entity_poly.entity_id
_entity_poly.type
_entity_poly.pdbx_seq_one_letter_code
_entity_poly.pdbx_strand_id
1 'polypeptide(L)'
;MLHEGHYTHQYFDIKPGHVRRPETAIRWSEGLPAEWREQVIAPLYFDHYKEYLVKAARILGRDEDELPCYCAFCYVLEDEPDPAHPERCRALAYAETVRAWRLRDGRWLIHRLIIHRGEQARARGFFSLSPYMPR
;
A
#
# COMPACT_ATOMS: atom_id res chain seq x y z
N MET A 1 8.73 25.94 1.82
CA MET A 1 9.08 24.52 2.02
C MET A 1 7.78 23.77 2.24
N LEU A 2 7.15 23.31 1.17
CA LEU A 2 5.85 22.63 1.22
C LEU A 2 6.09 21.12 1.28
N HIS A 3 5.33 20.48 2.16
CA HIS A 3 5.46 19.09 2.60
C HIS A 3 5.15 18.12 1.44
N GLU A 4 6.16 17.70 0.68
CA GLU A 4 6.13 16.42 -0.03
C GLU A 4 6.17 15.32 1.04
N GLY A 5 5.04 14.68 1.40
CA GLY A 5 5.17 13.51 2.27
C GLY A 5 4.00 12.99 3.07
N HIS A 6 2.76 13.04 2.57
CA HIS A 6 1.63 12.39 3.28
C HIS A 6 0.84 11.36 2.45
N TYR A 7 1.31 11.01 1.25
CA TYR A 7 0.65 10.01 0.39
C TYR A 7 1.48 8.75 0.19
N THR A 8 2.70 8.74 0.72
CA THR A 8 3.69 7.68 0.53
C THR A 8 3.92 7.01 1.87
N HIS A 9 3.61 5.72 1.95
CA HIS A 9 3.92 4.89 3.10
C HIS A 9 5.42 4.99 3.41
N GLN A 10 5.77 5.11 4.70
CA GLN A 10 7.12 5.39 5.18
C GLN A 10 8.16 4.34 4.76
N TYR A 11 7.71 3.16 4.30
CA TYR A 11 8.57 2.06 3.86
C TYR A 11 8.87 2.05 2.36
N PHE A 12 8.34 3.02 1.60
CA PHE A 12 8.65 3.17 0.18
C PHE A 12 9.97 3.91 -0.01
N ASP A 13 11.06 3.17 0.15
CA ASP A 13 12.42 3.64 -0.15
C ASP A 13 12.60 4.08 -1.62
N ILE A 14 13.57 4.97 -1.82
CA ILE A 14 13.67 5.87 -2.98
C ILE A 14 14.48 5.32 -4.17
N LYS A 15 15.03 4.09 -4.08
CA LYS A 15 15.80 3.49 -5.17
C LYS A 15 14.94 2.53 -5.99
N PRO A 16 14.78 2.77 -7.30
CA PRO A 16 14.03 1.87 -8.14
C PRO A 16 14.68 0.48 -8.26
N GLY A 17 13.87 -0.58 -8.36
CA GLY A 17 14.33 -1.97 -8.46
C GLY A 17 13.51 -2.95 -7.63
N HIS A 18 13.85 -4.24 -7.71
CA HIS A 18 13.39 -5.27 -6.80
C HIS A 18 14.42 -5.42 -5.69
N VAL A 19 14.00 -5.28 -4.44
CA VAL A 19 14.85 -5.49 -3.28
C VAL A 19 14.13 -6.40 -2.31
N ARG A 20 14.75 -7.54 -2.00
CA ARG A 20 14.30 -8.39 -0.90
C ARG A 20 14.69 -7.74 0.43
N ARG A 21 13.73 -7.59 1.34
CA ARG A 21 13.92 -6.99 2.66
C ARG A 21 13.62 -8.01 3.76
N PRO A 22 14.35 -7.99 4.89
CA PRO A 22 14.04 -8.84 6.04
C PRO A 22 12.71 -8.44 6.68
N GLU A 23 12.14 -9.34 7.51
CA GLU A 23 10.89 -9.12 8.24
C GLU A 23 10.82 -7.77 8.96
N THR A 24 11.92 -7.34 9.58
CA THR A 24 11.97 -6.12 10.41
C THR A 24 11.92 -4.82 9.60
N ALA A 25 12.09 -4.88 8.27
CA ALA A 25 12.15 -3.69 7.43
C ALA A 25 10.78 -3.07 7.14
N ILE A 26 9.70 -3.86 7.24
CA ILE A 26 8.33 -3.43 6.95
C ILE A 26 7.48 -3.68 8.19
N ARG A 27 6.78 -2.64 8.68
CA ARG A 27 5.78 -2.83 9.75
C ARG A 27 4.50 -3.42 9.16
N TRP A 28 4.57 -4.68 8.76
CA TRP A 28 3.50 -5.38 8.06
C TRP A 28 2.22 -5.52 8.90
N SER A 29 2.34 -5.58 10.23
CA SER A 29 1.22 -5.66 11.17
C SER A 29 0.56 -4.30 11.48
N GLU A 30 1.09 -3.21 10.94
CA GLU A 30 0.53 -1.87 11.13
C GLU A 30 -0.88 -1.77 10.52
N GLY A 31 -1.85 -1.35 11.32
CA GLY A 31 -3.26 -1.25 10.92
C GLY A 31 -4.01 -2.58 10.90
N LEU A 32 -3.39 -3.70 11.30
CA LEU A 32 -4.06 -4.97 11.52
C LEU A 32 -4.84 -4.93 12.85
N PRO A 33 -6.17 -5.17 12.86
CA PRO A 33 -6.94 -5.22 14.10
C PRO A 33 -6.47 -6.36 15.01
N ALA A 34 -6.57 -6.14 16.33
CA ALA A 34 -6.00 -7.05 17.32
C ALA A 34 -6.62 -8.46 17.27
N GLU A 35 -7.91 -8.54 16.99
CA GLU A 35 -8.68 -9.79 16.87
C GLU A 35 -8.21 -10.70 15.72
N TRP A 36 -7.53 -10.14 14.72
CA TRP A 36 -7.02 -10.88 13.57
C TRP A 36 -5.53 -11.24 13.69
N ARG A 37 -4.83 -10.69 14.69
CA ARG A 37 -3.37 -10.77 14.78
C ARG A 37 -2.82 -12.20 14.92
N GLU A 38 -3.54 -13.06 15.63
CA GLU A 38 -3.19 -14.49 15.77
C GLU A 38 -3.62 -15.35 14.57
N GLN A 39 -4.52 -14.81 13.74
CA GLN A 39 -5.11 -15.52 12.59
C GLN A 39 -4.38 -15.27 11.28
N VAL A 40 -3.49 -14.28 11.23
CA VAL A 40 -2.68 -13.98 10.03
C VAL A 40 -1.40 -14.81 9.99
N ILE A 41 -0.92 -15.07 8.79
CA ILE A 41 0.39 -15.68 8.56
C ILE A 41 1.44 -14.56 8.51
N ALA A 42 2.48 -14.65 9.33
CA ALA A 42 3.55 -13.66 9.39
C ALA A 42 4.50 -13.82 8.18
N PRO A 43 4.86 -12.73 7.48
CA PRO A 43 5.88 -12.76 6.43
C PRO A 43 7.28 -12.86 7.01
N LEU A 44 8.13 -13.71 6.42
CA LEU A 44 9.54 -13.87 6.76
C LEU A 44 10.44 -12.86 6.03
N TYR A 45 10.03 -12.45 4.83
CA TYR A 45 10.72 -11.45 4.03
C TYR A 45 9.76 -10.79 3.03
N PHE A 46 10.22 -9.71 2.41
CA PHE A 46 9.43 -8.91 1.49
C PHE A 46 10.11 -8.67 0.15
N ASP A 47 9.34 -8.71 -0.92
CA ASP A 47 9.71 -8.21 -2.24
C ASP A 47 9.04 -6.83 -2.43
N HIS A 48 9.83 -5.79 -2.68
CA HIS A 48 9.34 -4.44 -2.95
C HIS A 48 9.51 -4.11 -4.44
N TYR A 49 8.41 -3.68 -5.07
CA TYR A 49 8.31 -3.25 -6.46
C TYR A 49 7.84 -1.81 -6.50
N LYS A 50 8.53 -0.95 -7.26
CA LYS A 50 8.11 0.43 -7.51
C LYS A 50 8.05 0.64 -9.02
N GLU A 51 6.93 1.19 -9.50
CA GLU A 51 6.77 1.50 -10.91
C GLU A 51 7.38 2.88 -11.22
N TYR A 52 8.02 2.98 -12.38
CA TYR A 52 8.78 4.18 -12.79
C TYR A 52 7.90 5.23 -13.47
N LEU A 53 6.80 4.80 -14.07
CA LEU A 53 5.95 5.64 -14.92
C LEU A 53 4.73 6.19 -14.18
N VAL A 54 4.34 5.52 -13.09
CA VAL A 54 3.16 5.85 -12.29
C VAL A 54 3.57 5.96 -10.83
N LYS A 55 2.92 6.84 -10.06
CA LYS A 55 3.11 6.94 -8.60
C LYS A 55 2.46 5.75 -7.91
N ALA A 56 3.01 4.57 -8.16
CA ALA A 56 2.54 3.28 -7.65
C ALA A 56 3.70 2.48 -7.07
N ALA A 57 3.42 1.77 -5.98
CA ALA A 57 4.36 0.87 -5.34
C ALA A 57 3.63 -0.32 -4.73
N ARG A 58 4.31 -1.47 -4.69
CA ARG A 58 3.79 -2.73 -4.19
C ARG A 58 4.83 -3.45 -3.35
N ILE A 59 4.39 -3.99 -2.21
CA ILE A 59 5.17 -4.84 -1.33
C ILE A 59 4.46 -6.19 -1.26
N LEU A 60 5.19 -7.29 -1.39
CA LEU A 60 4.71 -8.65 -1.18
C LEU A 60 5.52 -9.29 -0.06
N GLY A 61 4.85 -9.78 0.98
CA GLY A 61 5.48 -10.61 2.02
C GLY A 61 5.22 -12.08 1.77
N ARG A 62 6.21 -12.92 2.05
CA ARG A 62 6.15 -14.38 1.85
C ARG A 62 6.46 -15.14 3.14
N ASP A 63 5.85 -16.30 3.29
CA ASP A 63 6.07 -17.22 4.41
C ASP A 63 7.15 -18.27 4.09
N GLU A 64 7.28 -19.27 4.95
CA GLU A 64 8.21 -20.40 4.84
C GLU A 64 8.04 -21.25 3.58
N ASP A 65 6.82 -21.29 3.00
CA ASP A 65 6.51 -22.02 1.78
C ASP A 65 6.68 -21.17 0.51
N GLU A 66 7.30 -19.98 0.63
CA GLU A 66 7.43 -18.97 -0.43
C GLU A 66 6.08 -18.42 -0.94
N LEU A 67 4.98 -18.70 -0.24
CA LEU A 67 3.63 -18.29 -0.62
C LEU A 67 3.37 -16.85 -0.17
N PRO A 68 2.67 -16.03 -0.98
CA PRO A 68 2.27 -14.70 -0.54
C PRO A 68 1.37 -14.78 0.69
N CYS A 69 1.79 -14.12 1.77
CA CYS A 69 1.02 -14.03 3.02
C CYS A 69 0.70 -12.57 3.41
N TYR A 70 1.35 -11.61 2.75
CA TYR A 70 1.09 -10.18 2.92
C TYR A 70 1.18 -9.48 1.57
N CYS A 71 0.33 -8.49 1.34
CA CYS A 71 0.58 -7.52 0.28
C CYS A 71 0.16 -6.11 0.69
N ALA A 72 0.90 -5.14 0.21
CA ALA A 72 0.50 -3.74 0.29
C ALA A 72 0.76 -3.07 -1.04
N PHE A 73 -0.12 -2.17 -1.45
CA PHE A 73 0.17 -1.29 -2.58
C PHE A 73 -0.47 0.07 -2.39
N CYS A 74 0.14 1.07 -3.00
CA CYS A 74 -0.43 2.39 -3.13
C CYS A 74 -0.43 2.81 -4.59
N TYR A 75 -1.41 3.63 -4.95
CA TYR A 75 -1.54 4.23 -6.26
C TYR A 75 -2.01 5.67 -6.10
N VAL A 76 -1.34 6.61 -6.77
CA VAL A 76 -1.71 8.03 -6.77
C VAL A 76 -1.84 8.51 -8.21
N LEU A 77 -2.99 9.09 -8.51
CA LEU A 77 -3.30 9.79 -9.74
C LEU A 77 -3.53 11.27 -9.43
N GLU A 78 -2.79 12.11 -10.13
CA GLU A 78 -2.90 13.56 -10.05
C GLU A 78 -3.60 14.10 -11.29
N ASP A 79 -4.18 15.28 -11.17
CA ASP A 79 -4.80 15.98 -12.29
C ASP A 79 -3.78 16.33 -13.37
N GLU A 80 -4.27 16.51 -14.60
CA GLU A 80 -3.47 17.01 -15.70
C GLU A 80 -2.89 18.40 -15.35
N PRO A 81 -1.68 18.72 -15.83
CA PRO A 81 -1.12 20.06 -15.66
C PRO A 81 -2.06 21.11 -16.24
N ASP A 82 -2.34 22.17 -15.49
CA ASP A 82 -3.01 23.34 -16.05
C ASP A 82 -2.02 24.07 -16.97
N PRO A 83 -2.25 24.09 -18.31
CA PRO A 83 -1.32 24.74 -19.23
C PRO A 83 -1.26 26.26 -19.03
N ALA A 84 -2.27 26.87 -18.39
CA ALA A 84 -2.26 28.30 -18.07
C ALA A 84 -1.44 28.62 -16.80
N HIS A 85 -1.20 27.61 -15.94
CA HIS A 85 -0.47 27.77 -14.68
C HIS A 85 0.46 26.55 -14.44
N PRO A 86 1.47 26.34 -15.29
CA PRO A 86 2.32 25.13 -15.26
C PRO A 86 3.14 24.99 -13.96
N GLU A 87 3.31 26.07 -13.21
CA GLU A 87 4.00 26.10 -11.91
C GLU A 87 3.17 25.57 -10.74
N ARG A 88 1.85 25.41 -10.91
CA ARG A 88 0.98 24.90 -9.85
C ARG A 88 1.23 23.42 -9.61
N CYS A 89 1.34 23.05 -8.34
CA CYS A 89 1.34 21.65 -7.94
C CYS A 89 0.05 20.98 -8.43
N ARG A 90 0.18 19.78 -9.02
CA ARG A 90 -0.96 19.01 -9.48
C ARG A 90 -1.83 18.62 -8.28
N ALA A 91 -3.13 18.82 -8.42
CA ALA A 91 -4.07 18.39 -7.39
C ALA A 91 -4.25 16.86 -7.43
N LEU A 92 -4.57 16.27 -6.28
CA LEU A 92 -4.92 14.85 -6.19
C LEU A 92 -6.26 14.59 -6.89
N ALA A 93 -6.26 13.72 -7.89
CA ALA A 93 -7.48 13.22 -8.53
C ALA A 93 -8.02 11.99 -7.78
N TYR A 94 -7.12 11.06 -7.50
CA TYR A 94 -7.42 9.77 -6.87
C TYR A 94 -6.19 9.23 -6.16
N ALA A 95 -6.37 8.67 -4.96
CA ALA A 95 -5.38 7.82 -4.33
C ALA A 95 -6.03 6.58 -3.74
N GLU A 96 -5.31 5.48 -3.80
CA GLU A 96 -5.71 4.23 -3.18
C GLU A 96 -4.54 3.64 -2.41
N THR A 97 -4.83 3.11 -1.23
CA THR A 97 -3.89 2.32 -0.44
C THR A 97 -4.58 1.05 0.02
N VAL A 98 -3.92 -0.07 -0.24
CA VAL A 98 -4.36 -1.39 0.18
C VAL A 98 -3.29 -2.03 1.05
N ARG A 99 -3.71 -2.69 2.12
CA ARG A 99 -2.93 -3.64 2.90
C ARG A 99 -3.77 -4.91 3.02
N ALA A 100 -3.17 -6.07 2.84
CA ALA A 100 -3.87 -7.31 2.99
C ALA A 100 -2.99 -8.39 3.60
N TRP A 101 -3.62 -9.25 4.40
CA TRP A 101 -2.99 -10.33 5.14
C TRP A 101 -3.70 -11.63 4.83
N ARG A 102 -2.94 -12.67 4.53
CA ARG A 102 -3.45 -14.02 4.39
C ARG A 102 -3.73 -14.57 5.78
N LEU A 103 -4.95 -15.03 5.98
CA LEU A 103 -5.40 -15.72 7.17
C LEU A 103 -4.98 -17.20 7.10
N ARG A 104 -4.88 -17.84 8.27
CA ARG A 104 -4.57 -19.28 8.40
C ARG A 104 -5.59 -20.18 7.70
N ASP A 105 -6.81 -19.69 7.47
CA ASP A 105 -7.85 -20.39 6.72
C ASP A 105 -7.79 -20.17 5.19
N GLY A 106 -6.77 -19.45 4.71
CA GLY A 106 -6.51 -19.18 3.30
C GLY A 106 -7.22 -17.94 2.74
N ARG A 107 -8.17 -17.34 3.47
CA ARG A 107 -8.79 -16.07 3.06
C ARG A 107 -7.81 -14.90 3.25
N TRP A 108 -8.14 -13.77 2.66
CA TRP A 108 -7.40 -12.52 2.76
C TRP A 108 -8.24 -11.49 3.48
N LEU A 109 -7.73 -10.99 4.59
CA LEU A 109 -8.23 -9.77 5.22
C LEU A 109 -7.63 -8.59 4.48
N ILE A 110 -8.48 -7.74 3.91
CA ILE A 110 -8.07 -6.61 3.08
C ILE A 110 -8.52 -5.34 3.77
N HIS A 111 -7.59 -4.44 4.05
CA HIS A 111 -7.85 -3.06 4.38
C HIS A 111 -7.64 -2.18 3.15
N ARG A 112 -8.64 -1.38 2.79
CA ARG A 112 -8.58 -0.47 1.64
C ARG A 112 -8.99 0.93 2.04
N LEU A 113 -8.20 1.91 1.63
CA LEU A 113 -8.48 3.34 1.76
C LEU A 113 -8.46 3.95 0.36
N ILE A 114 -9.54 4.65 0.02
CA ILE A 114 -9.68 5.36 -1.25
C ILE A 114 -9.90 6.84 -0.94
N ILE A 115 -9.23 7.71 -1.67
CA ILE A 115 -9.32 9.17 -1.55
C ILE A 115 -9.62 9.73 -2.93
N HIS A 116 -10.76 10.37 -3.09
CA HIS A 116 -11.08 11.15 -4.29
C HIS A 116 -10.73 12.63 -4.11
N ARG A 117 -10.75 13.37 -5.23
CA ARG A 117 -10.56 14.82 -5.25
C ARG A 117 -11.44 15.51 -4.20
N GLY A 118 -10.81 16.27 -3.31
CA GLY A 118 -11.51 17.03 -2.25
C GLY A 118 -11.95 16.23 -1.02
N GLU A 119 -11.69 14.92 -0.96
CA GLU A 119 -12.19 14.05 0.13
C GLU A 119 -11.11 13.65 1.17
N GLN A 120 -9.90 14.20 1.05
CA GLN A 120 -8.74 13.84 1.89
C GLN A 120 -9.05 13.84 3.40
N ALA A 121 -9.80 14.83 3.89
CA ALA A 121 -10.14 14.96 5.31
C ALA A 121 -11.24 13.98 5.79
N ARG A 122 -11.97 13.34 4.87
CA ARG A 122 -13.12 12.47 5.18
C ARG A 122 -12.87 11.00 4.87
N ALA A 123 -11.84 10.70 4.08
CA ALA A 123 -11.53 9.35 3.68
C ALA A 123 -11.27 8.44 4.89
N ARG A 124 -11.94 7.29 4.91
CA ARG A 124 -11.76 6.25 5.93
C ARG A 124 -11.55 4.92 5.24
N GLY A 125 -10.65 4.13 5.80
CA GLY A 125 -10.42 2.79 5.32
C GLY A 125 -11.54 1.85 5.77
N PHE A 126 -11.71 0.75 5.04
CA PHE A 126 -12.64 -0.32 5.37
C PHE A 126 -11.95 -1.67 5.24
N PHE A 127 -12.50 -2.65 5.96
CA PHE A 127 -12.04 -4.05 5.89
C PHE A 127 -13.00 -4.89 5.04
N SER A 128 -12.46 -5.84 4.31
CA SER A 128 -13.21 -6.89 3.62
C SER A 128 -12.46 -8.22 3.67
N LEU A 129 -13.19 -9.31 3.41
CA LEU A 129 -12.61 -10.65 3.27
C LEU A 129 -12.72 -11.10 1.81
N SER A 130 -11.67 -11.73 1.32
CA SER A 130 -11.61 -12.28 -0.04
C SER A 130 -10.98 -13.67 -0.04
N PRO A 131 -11.42 -14.61 -0.87
CA PRO A 131 -10.71 -15.87 -1.06
C PRO A 131 -9.39 -15.69 -1.85
N TYR A 132 -9.17 -14.53 -2.47
CA TYR A 132 -8.02 -14.25 -3.32
C TYR A 132 -7.24 -13.03 -2.83
N MET A 133 -5.91 -13.07 -3.04
CA MET A 133 -5.04 -11.92 -2.84
C MET A 133 -5.52 -10.75 -3.73
N PRO A 134 -5.61 -9.51 -3.19
CA PRO A 134 -5.96 -8.36 -4.01
C PRO A 134 -4.85 -8.09 -5.04
N ARG A 135 -5.28 -7.63 -6.23
CA ARG A 135 -4.41 -7.40 -7.38
C ARG A 135 -4.11 -5.92 -7.56
#